data_AF-A0A661P4N7-F1
#
_entry.id   AF-A0A661P4N7-F1
#
_cell.length_a   1.000
_cell.length_b   1.000
_cell.length_c   1.000
_cell.angle_alpha   90.00
_cell.angle_beta   90.00
_cell.angle_gamma   90.00
#
_symmetry.space_group_name_H-M   'P 1'
#
loop_
_entity.id
_entity.type
_entity.pdbx_description
1 polymer ?
#
loop_
_entity_poly.entity_id
_entity_poly.type
_entity_poly.pdbx_seq_one_letter_code
_entity_poly.pdbx_strand_id
1 'polypeptide(L)' 'MRAQFPKEFDGYRLRRLIGAGAMGEVHLADDSVLDRPVAIKLISASHPDETTRERFMVEARAIARLQHPNVVS' A
#
# COMPACT_ATOMS: atom_id res chain seq x y z
N MET A 1 -12.55 -13.66 7.62
CA MET A 1 -11.99 -12.89 8.75
C MET A 1 -11.22 -11.72 8.15
N ARG A 2 -11.58 -10.45 8.43
CA ARG A 2 -10.81 -9.30 7.93
C ARG A 2 -9.43 -9.35 8.56
N ALA A 3 -8.36 -9.28 7.76
CA ALA A 3 -7.02 -9.12 8.28
C ALA A 3 -6.99 -7.84 9.14
N GLN A 4 -6.68 -7.97 10.42
CA GLN A 4 -6.58 -6.84 11.33
C GLN A 4 -5.16 -6.31 11.25
N PHE A 5 -4.96 -5.29 10.42
CA PHE A 5 -3.67 -4.62 10.31
C PHE A 5 -3.42 -3.76 11.55
N PRO A 6 -2.17 -3.68 12.05
CA PRO A 6 -1.84 -2.78 13.14
C PRO A 6 -2.12 -1.33 12.70
N LYS A 7 -2.69 -0.53 13.61
CA LYS A 7 -2.98 0.89 13.34
C LYS A 7 -1.71 1.71 13.13
N GLU A 8 -0.58 1.24 13.65
CA GLU A 8 0.72 1.89 13.51
C GLU A 8 1.78 0.83 13.21
N PHE A 9 2.65 1.08 12.24
CA PHE A 9 3.79 0.23 11.91
C PHE A 9 4.86 1.06 11.20
N ASP A 10 6.14 0.84 11.51
CA ASP A 10 7.28 1.44 10.80
C ASP A 10 7.17 2.96 10.59
N GLY A 11 6.68 3.68 11.60
CA GLY A 11 6.47 5.13 11.52
C GLY A 11 5.24 5.57 10.72
N TYR A 12 4.42 4.65 10.22
CA TYR A 12 3.15 4.94 9.56
C TYR A 12 1.98 4.73 10.50
N ARG A 13 1.04 5.68 10.53
CA ARG A 13 -0.25 5.56 11.23
C ARG A 13 -1.38 5.40 10.23
N LEU A 14 -1.98 4.22 10.14
CA LEU A 14 -3.17 3.98 9.31
C LEU A 14 -4.36 4.81 9.83
N ARG A 15 -5.06 5.45 8.90
CA ARG A 15 -6.26 6.24 9.15
C ARG A 15 -7.49 5.51 8.64
N ARG A 16 -7.95 5.87 7.45
CA ARG A 16 -9.20 5.40 6.87
C ARG A 16 -8.95 4.75 5.52
N LEU A 17 -9.81 3.79 5.18
CA LEU A 17 -9.89 3.23 3.84
C LEU A 17 -10.22 4.35 2.84
N ILE A 18 -9.49 4.38 1.72
CA ILE A 18 -9.72 5.30 0.61
C ILE A 18 -9.99 4.58 -0.71
N GLY A 19 -9.71 3.27 -0.80
CA GLY A 19 -10.07 2.45 -1.95
C GLY A 19 -9.96 0.96 -1.64
N ALA A 20 -10.71 0.13 -2.35
CA ALA A 20 -10.61 -1.33 -2.26
C ALA A 20 -10.76 -1.93 -3.65
N GLY A 21 -10.03 -3.02 -3.91
CA GLY A 21 -10.06 -3.72 -5.19
C GLY A 21 -9.56 -5.15 -5.07
N ALA A 22 -9.37 -5.79 -6.22
CA ALA A 22 -9.04 -7.22 -6.29
C ALA A 22 -7.76 -7.60 -5.51
N MET A 23 -6.74 -6.74 -5.48
CA MET A 23 -5.48 -7.00 -4.78
C MET A 23 -5.48 -6.60 -3.30
N GLY A 24 -6.52 -5.93 -2.81
CA GLY A 24 -6.61 -5.50 -1.42
C GLY A 24 -7.14 -4.08 -1.24
N GLU A 25 -6.70 -3.45 -0.14
CA GLU A 25 -7.24 -2.19 0.36
C GLU A 25 -6.17 -1.09 0.32
N VAL A 26 -6.56 0.13 -0.04
CA VAL A 26 -5.72 1.32 0.04
C VAL A 26 -6.23 2.19 1.17
N HIS A 27 -5.36 2.51 2.12
CA HIS A 27 -5.66 3.34 3.27
C HIS A 27 -4.89 4.66 3.19
N LEU A 28 -5.51 5.73 3.64
CA LEU A 28 -4.80 6.95 4.03
C LEU A 28 -4.01 6.64 5.30
N ALA A 29 -2.77 7.10 5.37
CA ALA A 29 -1.93 7.02 6.56
C ALA A 29 -1.14 8.30 6.75
N ASP A 30 -0.67 8.53 7.97
CA ASP A 30 0.28 9.61 8.27
C ASP A 30 1.69 9.00 8.35
N ASP A 31 2.64 9.53 7.60
CA ASP A 31 4.08 9.24 7.73
C ASP A 31 4.66 10.15 8.82
N SER A 32 5.01 9.57 9.97
CA SER A 32 5.53 10.30 11.12
C SER A 32 6.96 10.81 10.95
N VAL A 33 7.72 10.26 10.00
CA VAL A 33 9.10 10.66 9.73
C VAL A 33 9.12 11.88 8.80
N LEU A 34 8.27 11.87 7.78
CA LEU A 34 8.17 12.93 6.78
C LEU A 34 7.06 13.96 7.05
N ASP A 35 6.27 13.75 8.10
CA ASP A 35 5.12 14.57 8.50
C ASP A 35 4.16 14.88 7.34
N ARG A 36 3.77 13.83 6.60
CA ARG A 36 2.90 13.96 5.44
C ARG A 36 1.88 12.82 5.31
N PRO A 37 0.70 13.08 4.72
CA PRO A 37 -0.22 12.00 4.38
C PRO A 37 0.33 11.14 3.23
N VAL A 38 0.17 9.84 3.34
CA VAL A 38 0.55 8.84 2.33
C VAL A 38 -0.57 7.85 2.09
N ALA A 39 -0.55 7.20 0.92
CA ALA A 39 -1.45 6.10 0.60
C ALA A 39 -0.71 4.76 0.77
N ILE A 40 -1.27 3.86 1.57
CA ILE A 40 -0.70 2.52 1.82
C ILE A 40 -1.64 1.47 1.24
N LYS A 41 -1.14 0.69 0.28
CA LYS A 41 -1.84 -0.47 -0.29
C LYS A 41 -1.52 -1.73 0.51
N LEU A 42 -2.51 -2.21 1.27
CA LEU A 42 -2.48 -3.45 2.05
C LEU A 42 -2.98 -4.59 1.17
N ILE A 43 -2.13 -5.60 0.98
CA ILE A 43 -2.46 -6.76 0.14
C ILE A 43 -3.31 -7.74 0.95
N SER A 44 -4.54 -7.97 0.49
CA SER A 44 -5.47 -8.89 1.14
C SER A 44 -5.25 -10.31 0.62
N ALA A 45 -4.18 -10.96 1.06
CA ALA A 45 -4.00 -12.38 0.81
C ALA A 45 -3.90 -13.12 2.15
N SER A 46 -4.90 -13.96 2.44
CA SER A 46 -4.89 -14.87 3.59
C SER A 46 -3.69 -15.82 3.52
N HIS A 47 -3.24 -16.14 2.29
CA HIS A 47 -2.02 -16.84 1.92
C HIS A 47 -1.55 -16.28 0.57
N PRO A 48 -0.67 -15.28 0.51
CA PRO A 48 -0.13 -14.83 -0.76
C PRO A 48 0.67 -15.97 -1.38
N ASP A 49 0.20 -16.49 -2.52
CA ASP A 49 1.03 -17.35 -3.35
C ASP A 49 2.18 -16.53 -3.96
N GLU A 50 3.26 -17.22 -4.38
CA GLU A 50 4.42 -16.53 -4.95
C GLU A 50 4.01 -15.70 -6.17
N THR A 51 3.04 -16.16 -6.96
CA THR A 51 2.53 -15.44 -8.13
C THR A 51 1.90 -14.09 -7.78
N THR A 52 1.11 -14.00 -6.71
CA THR A 52 0.51 -12.74 -6.26
C THR A 52 1.58 -11.77 -5.79
N ARG A 53 2.57 -12.29 -5.06
CA ARG A 53 3.72 -11.52 -4.59
C ARG A 53 4.56 -11.00 -5.76
N GLU A 54 4.84 -11.84 -6.75
CA GLU A 54 5.58 -11.49 -7.96
C GLU A 54 4.85 -10.40 -8.75
N ARG A 55 3.55 -10.54 -8.99
CA ARG A 55 2.74 -9.51 -9.68
C ARG A 55 2.79 -8.18 -8.95
N PHE A 56 2.65 -8.20 -7.62
CA PHE A 56 2.78 -6.99 -6.81
C PHE A 56 4.16 -6.34 -6.97
N MET A 57 5.23 -7.13 -6.91
CA MET A 57 6.59 -6.63 -7.08
C MET A 57 6.85 -6.10 -8.49
N VAL A 58 6.25 -6.68 -9.53
CA VAL A 58 6.32 -6.19 -10.90
C VAL A 58 5.66 -4.80 -11.01
N GLU A 59 4.45 -4.64 -10.47
CA GLU A 59 3.76 -3.34 -10.45
C GLU A 59 4.56 -2.28 -9.69
N ALA A 60 5.04 -2.61 -8.49
CA ALA A 60 5.82 -1.70 -7.66
C ALA A 60 7.10 -1.26 -8.38
N ARG A 61 7.82 -2.19 -9.02
CA ARG A 61 9.03 -1.87 -9.80
C ARG A 61 8.73 -1.01 -11.04
N ALA A 62 7.60 -1.24 -11.70
CA ALA A 62 7.20 -0.44 -12.84
C ALA A 62 6.93 1.01 -12.44
N ILE A 63 6.16 1.23 -11.36
CA ILE A 63 5.86 2.57 -10.84
C ILE A 63 7.13 3.26 -10.34
N ALA A 64 7.99 2.56 -9.59
CA ALA A 64 9.22 3.14 -9.04
C ALA A 64 10.22 3.65 -10.10
N ARG A 65 10.08 3.20 -11.36
CA ARG A 65 10.90 3.67 -12.49
C ARG A 65 10.33 4.90 -13.19
N LEU A 66 9.08 5.29 -12.88
CA LEU A 66 8.42 6.42 -13.51
C LEU A 66 8.67 7.69 -12.69
N GLN A 67 9.25 8.70 -13.33
CA GLN A 67 9.31 10.06 -12.83
C GLN A 67 8.71 10.98 -13.88
N HIS A 68 7.50 11.48 -13.62
CA HIS A 68 6.78 12.34 -14.53
C HIS A 68 5.79 13.22 -13.75
N PRO A 69 5.59 14.50 -14.09
CA PRO A 69 4.71 15.41 -13.34
C PRO A 69 3.25 14.93 -13.24
N ASN A 70 2.81 14.08 -14.17
CA ASN A 70 1.46 13.49 -14.19
C ASN A 70 1.40 12.07 -13.60
N VAL A 71 2.47 11.60 -12.97
CA VAL A 71 2.53 10.28 -12.32
C VAL A 71 2.82 10.49 -10.83
N VAL A 72 1.99 9.90 -9.98
CA VAL A 72 2.20 9.93 -8.53
C VAL A 72 3.51 9.21 -8.19
N SER A 73 4.36 9.86 -7.38
CA SER A 73 5.67 9.38 -6.95
C SER A 73 5.67 8.90 -5.50
#